data_AF-A0A0G1YGG9-F1
#
_entry.id   AF-A0A0G1YGG9-F1
#
_cell.length_a   1.000
_cell.length_b   1.000
_cell.length_c   1.000
_cell.angle_alpha   90.00
_cell.angle_beta   90.00
_cell.angle_gamma   90.00
#
_symmetry.space_group_name_H-M   'P 1'
#
loop_
_entity.id
_entity.type
_entity.pdbx_description
1 polymer ?
#
loop_
_entity_poly.entity_id
_entity_poly.type
_entity_poly.pdbx_seq_one_letter_code
_entity_poly.pdbx_strand_id
1 'polypeptide(L)'
;MKKLKKGFTLIEILVVIGIIAVLAATVIVAINPARQFAQARNAQRVSNVESILNAIGQNLADNKGIFTCNGSLFILPPIVADIGSDGIDIRPCLVPTYMNELPVDPTVGKAWDGNSYDTGYFVVASSTGRITVSAPTATSTSELNQTISITR
;
A
#
# COMPACT_ATOMS: atom_id res chain seq x y z
N MET A 1 -64.58 -12.61 -17.21
CA MET A 1 -63.60 -12.37 -18.31
C MET A 1 -62.23 -12.89 -17.88
N LYS A 2 -61.71 -13.95 -18.51
CA LYS A 2 -60.33 -14.43 -18.28
C LYS A 2 -59.39 -13.61 -19.17
N LYS A 3 -58.50 -12.82 -18.57
CA LYS A 3 -57.43 -12.13 -19.31
C LYS A 3 -56.46 -13.19 -19.85
N LEU A 4 -56.27 -13.23 -21.17
CA LEU A 4 -55.23 -14.03 -21.80
C LEU A 4 -53.87 -13.47 -21.37
N LYS A 5 -53.08 -14.27 -20.64
CA LYS A 5 -51.70 -13.92 -20.32
C LYS A 5 -50.88 -14.04 -21.60
N LYS A 6 -50.33 -12.92 -22.09
CA LYS A 6 -49.36 -12.93 -23.18
C LYS A 6 -48.05 -13.55 -22.67
N GLY A 7 -47.57 -14.58 -23.37
CA GLY A 7 -46.25 -15.17 -23.14
C GLY A 7 -45.18 -14.48 -23.98
N PHE A 8 -43.91 -14.69 -23.59
CA PHE A 8 -42.77 -14.25 -24.38
C PHE A 8 -42.59 -15.12 -25.62
N THR A 9 -42.13 -14.52 -26.71
CA THR A 9 -41.73 -15.20 -27.94
C THR A 9 -40.29 -15.66 -27.88
N LEU A 10 -39.95 -16.71 -28.64
CA LEU A 10 -38.56 -17.20 -28.74
C LEU A 10 -37.60 -16.13 -29.29
N ILE A 11 -38.08 -15.29 -30.22
CA ILE A 11 -37.28 -14.23 -30.80
C ILE A 11 -36.97 -13.13 -29.78
N GLU A 12 -37.91 -12.80 -28.89
CA GLU A 12 -37.67 -11.84 -27.81
C GLU A 12 -36.56 -12.34 -26.87
N ILE A 13 -36.58 -13.63 -26.50
CA ILE A 13 -35.51 -14.18 -25.65
C ILE A 13 -34.17 -14.21 -26.37
N LEU A 14 -34.15 -14.57 -27.66
CA LEU A 14 -32.92 -14.62 -28.45
C LEU A 14 -32.26 -13.24 -28.61
N VAL A 15 -33.06 -12.19 -28.85
CA VAL A 15 -32.55 -10.83 -28.94
C VAL A 15 -32.02 -10.35 -27.58
N VAL A 16 -32.71 -10.65 -26.48
CA VAL A 16 -32.29 -10.23 -25.13
C VAL A 16 -30.95 -10.85 -24.73
N ILE A 17 -30.76 -12.15 -24.94
CA ILE A 17 -29.46 -12.79 -24.62
C ILE A 17 -28.34 -12.24 -25.49
N GLY A 18 -28.62 -11.90 -26.75
CA GLY A 18 -27.67 -11.24 -27.65
C GLY A 18 -27.25 -9.87 -27.14
N ILE A 19 -28.21 -9.04 -26.71
CA ILE A 19 -27.92 -7.73 -26.13
C ILE A 19 -27.13 -7.86 -24.82
N ILE A 20 -27.52 -8.79 -23.93
CA ILE A 20 -26.80 -9.04 -22.67
C ILE A 20 -25.34 -9.42 -22.94
N ALA A 21 -25.08 -10.30 -23.91
CA ALA A 21 -23.72 -10.70 -24.26
C ALA A 21 -22.85 -9.51 -24.73
N VAL A 22 -23.39 -8.64 -25.58
CA VAL A 22 -22.68 -7.44 -26.06
C VAL A 22 -22.44 -6.44 -24.93
N LEU A 23 -23.44 -6.19 -24.08
CA LEU A 23 -23.29 -5.29 -22.93
C LEU A 23 -22.27 -5.83 -21.92
N ALA A 24 -22.28 -7.14 -21.64
CA ALA A 24 -21.31 -7.75 -20.73
C ALA A 24 -19.86 -7.62 -21.25
N ALA A 25 -19.63 -7.84 -22.55
CA ALA A 25 -18.31 -7.72 -23.15
C ALA A 25 -17.77 -6.28 -23.08
N THR A 26 -18.61 -5.27 -23.35
CA THR A 26 -18.20 -3.86 -23.33
C THR A 26 -17.88 -3.35 -21.91
N VAL A 27 -18.63 -3.80 -20.91
CA VAL A 27 -18.41 -3.42 -19.50
C VAL A 27 -17.06 -3.91 -18.97
N ILE A 28 -16.63 -5.13 -19.32
CA ILE A 28 -15.33 -5.67 -18.87
C ILE A 28 -14.16 -4.83 -19.41
N VAL A 29 -14.23 -4.42 -20.67
CA VAL A 29 -13.21 -3.55 -21.29
C VAL A 29 -13.16 -2.18 -20.61
N ALA A 30 -14.31 -1.66 -20.16
CA ALA A 30 -14.41 -0.36 -19.51
C ALA A 30 -13.84 -0.32 -18.08
N ILE A 31 -13.90 -1.43 -17.32
CA ILE A 31 -13.57 -1.43 -15.88
C ILE A 31 -12.05 -1.48 -15.59
N ASN A 32 -11.21 -1.84 -16.57
CA ASN A 32 -9.75 -1.94 -16.43
C ASN A 32 -9.31 -2.45 -15.04
N PRO A 33 -9.55 -3.73 -14.72
CA PRO A 33 -9.32 -4.29 -13.38
C PRO A 33 -7.87 -4.14 -12.91
N ALA A 34 -6.90 -4.18 -13.83
CA ALA A 34 -5.49 -3.97 -13.51
C ALA A 34 -5.23 -2.60 -12.87
N ARG A 35 -5.87 -1.54 -13.40
CA ARG A 35 -5.79 -0.19 -12.84
C ARG A 35 -6.41 -0.13 -11.43
N GLN A 36 -7.55 -0.78 -11.21
CA GLN A 36 -8.23 -0.80 -9.91
C GLN A 36 -7.38 -1.49 -8.83
N PHE A 37 -6.75 -2.63 -9.17
CA PHE A 37 -5.84 -3.30 -8.23
C PHE A 37 -4.61 -2.44 -7.90
N ALA A 38 -4.03 -1.75 -8.89
CA ALA A 38 -2.92 -0.83 -8.65
C ALA A 38 -3.33 0.34 -7.74
N GLN A 39 -4.54 0.89 -7.93
CA GLN A 39 -5.09 1.92 -7.03
C GLN A 39 -5.24 1.42 -5.59
N ALA A 40 -5.77 0.21 -5.40
CA ALA A 40 -5.91 -0.39 -4.07
C ALA A 40 -4.54 -0.60 -3.39
N ARG A 41 -3.54 -1.09 -4.13
CA ARG A 41 -2.17 -1.25 -3.61
C ARG A 41 -1.52 0.10 -3.27
N ASN A 42 -1.71 1.13 -4.09
CA ASN A 42 -1.20 2.47 -3.78
C ASN A 42 -1.87 3.08 -2.55
N ALA A 43 -3.19 2.88 -2.37
CA ALA A 43 -3.88 3.30 -1.15
C ALA A 43 -3.31 2.60 0.10
N GLN A 44 -3.02 1.29 -0.01
CA GLN A 44 -2.35 0.55 1.06
C GLN A 44 -0.94 1.11 1.34
N ARG A 45 -0.14 1.40 0.30
CA ARG A 45 1.20 1.99 0.45
C ARG A 45 1.16 3.33 1.17
N VAL A 46 0.20 4.21 0.85
CA VAL A 46 0.03 5.49 1.57
C VAL A 46 -0.21 5.22 3.05
N SER A 47 -1.17 4.36 3.39
CA SER A 47 -1.47 4.01 4.78
C SER A 47 -0.28 3.39 5.52
N ASN A 48 0.50 2.55 4.84
CA ASN A 48 1.69 1.91 5.39
C ASN A 48 2.79 2.92 5.70
N VAL A 49 3.09 3.81 4.74
CA VAL A 49 4.07 4.89 4.90
C VAL A 49 3.68 5.83 6.04
N GLU A 50 2.40 6.20 6.14
CA GLU A 50 1.89 7.00 7.27
C GLU A 50 2.05 6.29 8.62
N SER A 51 1.75 4.99 8.67
CA SER A 51 1.86 4.19 9.89
C SER A 51 3.30 4.10 10.39
N ILE A 52 4.25 3.85 9.48
CA ILE A 52 5.69 3.84 9.82
C ILE A 52 6.13 5.21 10.33
N LEU A 53 5.79 6.29 9.61
CA LEU A 53 6.20 7.63 9.98
C LEU A 53 5.60 8.06 11.33
N ASN A 54 4.35 7.68 11.61
CA ASN A 54 3.71 7.92 12.90
C ASN A 54 4.39 7.15 14.03
N ALA A 55 4.78 5.89 13.81
CA ALA A 55 5.50 5.10 14.82
C ALA A 55 6.88 5.71 15.11
N ILE A 56 7.61 6.17 14.08
CA ILE A 56 8.86 6.90 14.23
C ILE A 56 8.64 8.21 15.03
N GLY A 57 7.60 8.96 14.68
CA GLY A 57 7.23 10.20 15.37
C GLY A 57 6.89 9.98 16.86
N GLN A 58 6.20 8.89 17.18
CA GLN A 58 5.90 8.52 18.58
C GLN A 58 7.17 8.16 19.35
N ASN A 59 8.07 7.36 18.75
CA ASN A 59 9.36 7.03 19.36
C ASN A 59 10.16 8.31 19.67
N LEU A 60 10.23 9.25 18.72
CA LEU A 60 10.88 10.53 18.93
C LEU A 60 10.24 11.34 20.05
N ALA A 61 8.90 11.40 20.10
CA ALA A 61 8.18 12.15 21.11
C ALA A 61 8.48 11.62 22.53
N ASP A 62 8.45 10.31 22.71
CA ASP A 62 8.70 9.66 24.00
C ASP A 62 10.17 9.79 24.44
N ASN A 63 11.09 9.89 23.48
CA ASN A 63 12.53 9.96 23.71
C ASN A 63 13.11 11.38 23.51
N LYS A 64 12.30 12.42 23.74
CA LYS A 64 12.74 13.83 23.74
C LYS A 64 13.42 14.28 22.44
N GLY A 65 12.91 13.81 21.30
CA GLY A 65 13.41 14.11 19.97
C GLY A 65 14.59 13.23 19.52
N ILE A 66 14.93 12.19 20.28
CA ILE A 66 15.99 11.24 19.94
C ILE A 66 15.35 9.95 19.47
N PHE A 67 15.71 9.47 18.26
CA PHE A 67 15.21 8.18 17.82
C PHE A 67 16.01 7.06 18.51
N THR A 68 15.32 6.14 19.18
CA THR A 68 15.96 5.11 19.99
C THR A 68 15.50 3.69 19.64
N CYS A 69 16.42 2.75 19.76
CA CYS A 69 16.16 1.33 19.60
C CYS A 69 16.70 0.61 20.83
N ASN A 70 15.84 -0.13 21.54
CA ASN A 70 16.20 -0.77 22.81
C ASN A 70 16.88 0.18 23.81
N GLY A 71 16.44 1.45 23.85
CA GLY A 71 16.96 2.48 24.77
C GLY A 71 18.30 3.11 24.37
N SER A 72 18.86 2.75 23.22
CA SER A 72 20.08 3.37 22.68
C SER A 72 19.77 4.31 21.52
N LEU A 73 20.57 5.37 21.34
CA LEU A 73 20.49 6.26 20.19
C LEU A 73 20.62 5.47 18.88
N PHE A 74 19.73 5.73 17.93
CA PHE A 74 19.80 5.21 16.58
C PHE A 74 19.67 6.34 15.57
N ILE A 75 20.62 6.43 14.64
CA ILE A 75 20.67 7.50 13.65
C ILE A 75 20.01 7.00 12.37
N LEU A 76 18.90 7.64 12.00
CA LEU A 76 18.31 7.43 10.69
C LEU A 76 19.23 7.96 9.59
N PRO A 77 19.31 7.29 8.44
CA PRO A 77 20.29 7.61 7.42
C PRO A 77 19.99 8.98 6.75
N PRO A 78 21.03 9.77 6.43
CA PRO A 78 20.89 11.04 5.72
C PRO A 78 20.65 10.86 4.21
N ILE A 79 20.69 9.61 3.75
CA ILE A 79 20.40 9.19 2.38
C ILE A 79 19.22 8.22 2.41
N VAL A 80 18.57 8.08 1.26
CA VAL A 80 17.47 7.13 1.08
C VAL A 80 17.98 5.71 1.30
N ALA A 81 17.41 5.01 2.29
CA ALA A 81 17.76 3.63 2.62
C ALA A 81 16.51 2.76 2.73
N ASP A 82 16.63 1.52 2.29
CA ASP A 82 15.57 0.51 2.43
C ASP A 82 15.35 0.15 3.90
N ILE A 83 14.10 0.06 4.32
CA ILE A 83 13.71 -0.42 5.64
C ILE A 83 13.60 -1.94 5.58
N GLY A 84 14.65 -2.61 6.04
CA GLY A 84 14.81 -4.06 5.95
C GLY A 84 16.03 -4.52 6.72
N SER A 85 16.16 -5.83 6.93
CA SER A 85 17.28 -6.42 7.66
C SER A 85 18.63 -6.22 6.98
N ASP A 86 18.64 -6.15 5.63
CA ASP A 86 19.85 -5.89 4.83
C ASP A 86 20.05 -4.38 4.55
N GLY A 87 19.10 -3.54 4.95
CA GLY A 87 19.10 -2.09 4.81
C GLY A 87 19.27 -1.39 6.15
N ILE A 88 18.30 -0.55 6.52
CA ILE A 88 18.20 0.02 7.87
C ILE A 88 17.20 -0.78 8.71
N ASP A 89 17.73 -1.51 9.70
CA ASP A 89 16.90 -2.26 10.65
C ASP A 89 16.34 -1.33 11.72
N ILE A 90 15.10 -0.90 11.52
CA ILE A 90 14.33 -0.10 12.49
C ILE A 90 13.27 -0.91 13.23
N ARG A 91 13.16 -2.22 12.97
CA ARG A 91 12.14 -3.07 13.62
C ARG A 91 12.29 -3.09 15.14
N PRO A 92 13.49 -3.25 15.74
CA PRO A 92 13.65 -3.20 17.20
C PRO A 92 13.31 -1.85 17.84
N CYS A 93 13.19 -0.80 17.04
CA CYS A 93 12.89 0.56 17.49
C CYS A 93 11.39 0.82 17.57
N LEU A 94 10.61 0.12 16.73
CA LEU A 94 9.18 0.38 16.52
C LEU A 94 8.29 -0.76 17.03
N VAL A 95 8.76 -2.01 16.92
CA VAL A 95 8.00 -3.21 17.26
C VAL A 95 8.51 -3.83 18.56
N PRO A 96 7.64 -4.21 19.52
CA PRO A 96 6.18 -4.11 19.50
C PRO A 96 5.61 -2.80 20.08
N THR A 97 6.45 -1.88 20.56
CA THR A 97 6.03 -0.76 21.42
C THR A 97 5.14 0.27 20.72
N TYR A 98 5.49 0.66 19.49
CA TYR A 98 4.79 1.72 18.74
C TYR A 98 3.92 1.17 17.61
N MET A 99 4.12 -0.10 17.24
CA MET A 99 3.30 -0.84 16.30
C MET A 99 3.49 -2.35 16.46
N ASN A 100 2.47 -3.14 16.12
CA ASN A 100 2.51 -4.60 16.26
C ASN A 100 3.46 -5.28 15.27
N GLU A 101 3.54 -4.75 14.05
CA GLU A 101 4.41 -5.24 12.99
C GLU A 101 4.66 -4.14 11.97
N LEU A 102 5.83 -4.16 11.33
CA LEU A 102 6.12 -3.27 10.21
C LEU A 102 5.28 -3.67 9.00
N PRO A 103 4.48 -2.74 8.43
CA PRO A 103 3.77 -3.02 7.20
C PRO A 103 4.76 -3.16 6.05
N VAL A 104 4.38 -3.95 5.06
CA VAL A 104 5.22 -4.25 3.89
C VAL A 104 4.51 -3.89 2.59
N ASP A 105 5.29 -3.58 1.57
CA ASP A 105 4.80 -3.31 0.23
C ASP A 105 4.04 -4.53 -0.30
N PRO A 106 2.80 -4.37 -0.80
CA PRO A 106 1.96 -5.49 -1.21
C PRO A 106 2.48 -6.27 -2.44
N THR A 107 3.53 -5.78 -3.10
CA THR A 107 4.10 -6.43 -4.30
C THR A 107 5.51 -6.96 -4.09
N VAL A 108 6.35 -6.26 -3.32
CA VAL A 108 7.77 -6.60 -3.17
C VAL A 108 8.19 -6.89 -1.74
N GLY A 109 7.39 -6.48 -0.76
CA GLY A 109 7.73 -6.58 0.65
C GLY A 109 7.64 -8.01 1.19
N LYS A 110 8.52 -8.30 2.13
CA LYS A 110 8.61 -9.54 2.92
C LYS A 110 8.37 -9.20 4.39
N ALA A 111 7.26 -9.70 4.93
CA ALA A 111 6.96 -9.61 6.35
C ALA A 111 8.04 -10.32 7.18
N TRP A 112 8.10 -10.01 8.47
CA TRP A 112 9.08 -10.61 9.36
C TRP A 112 8.81 -12.11 9.54
N ASP A 113 9.81 -12.92 9.26
CA ASP A 113 9.72 -14.38 9.37
C ASP A 113 10.34 -14.94 10.66
N GLY A 114 10.83 -14.08 11.56
CA GLY A 114 11.60 -14.47 12.74
C GLY A 114 13.10 -14.23 12.63
N ASN A 115 13.60 -13.99 11.42
CA ASN A 115 15.02 -13.82 11.13
C ASN A 115 15.30 -12.58 10.26
N SER A 116 14.54 -12.37 9.20
CA SER A 116 14.69 -11.21 8.32
C SER A 116 13.37 -10.63 7.84
N TYR A 117 13.43 -9.42 7.31
CA TYR A 117 12.34 -8.75 6.65
C TYR A 117 12.86 -7.74 5.63
N ASP A 118 11.96 -7.32 4.73
CA ASP A 118 12.19 -6.25 3.76
C ASP A 118 10.83 -5.57 3.56
N THR A 119 10.66 -4.33 3.99
CA THR A 119 9.34 -3.70 3.85
C THR A 119 9.08 -3.22 2.42
N GLY A 120 10.09 -3.09 1.57
CA GLY A 120 9.99 -2.39 0.29
C GLY A 120 9.70 -0.88 0.42
N TYR A 121 9.79 -0.33 1.64
CA TYR A 121 9.69 1.09 1.93
C TYR A 121 11.04 1.67 2.31
N PHE A 122 11.21 2.96 2.05
CA PHE A 122 12.49 3.63 2.24
C PHE A 122 12.33 4.79 3.20
N VAL A 123 13.36 5.05 4.00
CA VAL A 123 13.44 6.18 4.94
C VAL A 123 14.66 7.04 4.65
N VAL A 124 14.51 8.34 4.88
CA VAL A 124 15.61 9.31 4.92
C VAL A 124 15.33 10.37 5.97
N ALA A 125 16.36 10.74 6.72
CA ALA A 125 16.32 11.85 7.66
C ALA A 125 17.08 13.06 7.08
N SER A 126 16.44 14.22 7.07
CA SER A 126 17.08 15.49 6.75
C SER A 126 17.96 15.97 7.91
N SER A 127 18.98 16.77 7.60
CA SER A 127 19.78 17.50 8.61
C SER A 127 18.94 18.42 9.51
N THR A 128 17.71 18.75 9.09
CA THR A 128 16.74 19.54 9.86
C THR A 128 15.90 18.71 10.84
N GLY A 129 16.14 17.39 10.92
CA GLY A 129 15.38 16.47 11.78
C GLY A 129 14.06 15.98 11.17
N ARG A 130 13.71 16.42 9.95
CA ARG A 130 12.55 15.92 9.22
C ARG A 130 12.80 14.53 8.67
N ILE A 131 11.82 13.65 8.80
CA ILE A 131 11.90 12.26 8.38
C ILE A 131 10.93 12.05 7.23
N THR A 132 11.43 11.44 6.17
CA THR A 132 10.65 11.10 5.00
C THR A 132 10.61 9.59 4.85
N VAL A 133 9.40 9.05 4.68
CA VAL A 133 9.19 7.64 4.33
C VAL A 133 8.53 7.59 2.96
N SER A 134 8.99 6.68 2.09
CA SER A 134 8.55 6.60 0.70
C SER A 134 8.37 5.16 0.21
N ALA A 135 7.51 5.00 -0.80
CA ALA A 135 7.24 3.73 -1.46
C ALA A 135 7.69 3.79 -2.93
N PRO A 136 8.93 3.38 -3.27
CA PRO A 136 9.46 3.54 -4.62
C PRO A 136 8.71 2.72 -5.67
N THR A 137 8.15 1.56 -5.29
CA THR A 137 7.46 0.65 -6.21
C THR A 137 6.22 1.27 -6.86
N ALA A 138 5.62 2.29 -6.23
CA ALA A 138 4.49 3.05 -6.80
C ALA A 138 4.87 3.82 -8.08
N THR A 139 6.15 4.09 -8.30
CA THR A 139 6.66 4.75 -9.53
C THR A 139 6.80 3.79 -10.71
N SER A 140 6.60 2.48 -10.51
CA SER A 140 6.59 1.55 -11.65
C SER A 140 5.38 1.81 -12.56
N THR A 141 5.53 1.51 -13.85
CA THR A 141 4.44 1.62 -14.83
C THR A 141 3.28 0.67 -14.51
N SER A 142 3.56 -0.46 -13.86
CA SER A 142 2.60 -1.39 -13.27
C SER A 142 1.77 -0.81 -12.11
N GLU A 143 2.23 0.28 -11.50
CA GLU A 143 1.64 0.87 -10.28
C GLU A 143 1.24 2.34 -10.49
N LEU A 144 0.87 2.69 -11.73
CA LEU A 144 0.32 4.01 -12.10
C LEU A 144 1.33 5.16 -12.08
N ASN A 145 2.63 4.87 -11.91
CA ASN A 145 3.71 5.85 -11.99
C ASN A 145 3.51 7.03 -11.03
N GLN A 146 3.11 6.72 -9.79
CA GLN A 146 2.81 7.68 -8.73
C GLN A 146 3.96 7.77 -7.71
N THR A 147 4.24 8.98 -7.24
CA THR A 147 5.18 9.19 -6.12
C THR A 147 4.42 9.16 -4.80
N ILE A 148 4.71 8.17 -3.96
CA ILE A 148 4.18 8.08 -2.59
C ILE A 148 5.35 8.33 -1.64
N SER A 149 5.34 9.50 -1.01
CA SER A 149 6.35 9.95 -0.05
C SER A 149 5.72 10.93 0.92
N ILE A 150 5.99 10.75 2.22
CA ILE A 150 5.44 11.60 3.28
C ILE A 150 6.58 12.03 4.20
N THR A 151 6.62 13.33 4.51
CA THR A 151 7.62 13.94 5.37
C THR A 151 6.98 14.54 6.61
N ARG A 152 7.56 14.29 7.79
CA ARG A 152 7.21 14.96 9.05
C ARG A 152 8.44 15.50 9.74
#